data_AF-A0A7Y1TC15-F1
#
_entry.id   AF-A0A7Y1TC15-F1
#
_cell.length_a   1.000
_cell.length_b   1.000
_cell.length_c   1.000
_cell.angle_alpha   90.00
_cell.angle_beta   90.00
_cell.angle_gamma   90.00
#
_symmetry.space_group_name_H-M   'P 1'
#
loop_
_entity.id
_entity.type
_entity.pdbx_description
1 polymer ?
#
loop_
_entity_poly.entity_id
_entity_poly.type
_entity_poly.pdbx_seq_one_letter_code
_entity_poly.pdbx_strand_id
1 'polypeptide(L)'
;TVLGYTSHLPHVLAYALVDYLDKQPESESMFTFAGGGFRDFTRIAASDPRMWREISLANREALLGALHGYQNQLQLMVDALEKSDGDALEASFSRAKKARDAFKPG
;
A
#
# COMPACT_ATOMS: atom_id res chain seq x y z
N THR A 1 -0.42 17.73 5.06
CA THR A 1 -0.94 18.24 3.76
C THR A 1 -1.60 17.11 2.99
N VAL A 2 -2.47 17.41 2.02
CA VAL A 2 -3.16 16.42 1.15
C VAL A 2 -2.17 15.45 0.47
N LEU A 3 -0.96 15.92 0.15
CA LEU A 3 0.14 15.14 -0.45
C LEU A 3 0.60 13.93 0.38
N GLY A 4 0.44 13.98 1.72
CA GLY A 4 0.82 12.87 2.59
C GLY A 4 0.03 11.59 2.31
N TYR A 5 -1.26 11.72 2.00
CA TYR A 5 -2.16 10.60 1.75
C TYR A 5 -2.12 10.11 0.30
N THR A 6 -1.91 11.02 -0.67
CA THR A 6 -2.03 10.70 -2.10
C THR A 6 -0.70 10.53 -2.83
N SER A 7 0.44 10.84 -2.19
CA SER A 7 1.78 10.67 -2.77
C SER A 7 2.76 9.94 -1.86
N HIS A 8 2.93 10.40 -0.61
CA HIS A 8 3.98 9.86 0.26
C HIS A 8 3.63 8.47 0.81
N LEU A 9 2.38 8.28 1.25
CA LEU A 9 1.92 6.98 1.74
C LEU A 9 2.09 5.87 0.68
N PRO A 10 1.64 6.02 -0.58
CA PRO A 10 1.89 5.02 -1.62
C PRO A 10 3.37 4.63 -1.77
N HIS A 11 4.30 5.59 -1.73
CA HIS A 11 5.73 5.29 -1.85
C HIS A 11 6.23 4.44 -0.69
N VAL A 12 5.90 4.81 0.56
CA VAL A 12 6.30 4.03 1.74
C VAL A 12 5.71 2.63 1.71
N LEU A 13 4.45 2.47 1.31
CA LEU A 13 3.82 1.16 1.19
C LEU A 13 4.48 0.31 0.10
N ALA A 14 4.89 0.91 -1.02
CA ALA A 14 5.63 0.20 -2.06
C ALA A 14 7.01 -0.26 -1.58
N TYR A 15 7.78 0.60 -0.89
CA TYR A 15 9.06 0.20 -0.28
C TYR A 15 8.86 -0.94 0.73
N ALA A 16 7.88 -0.81 1.62
CA ALA A 16 7.61 -1.81 2.65
C ALA A 16 7.21 -3.16 2.05
N LEU A 17 6.39 -3.16 0.99
CA LEU A 17 5.98 -4.40 0.31
C LEU A 17 7.17 -5.10 -0.37
N VAL A 18 8.02 -4.35 -1.08
CA VAL A 18 9.20 -4.92 -1.73
C VAL A 18 10.18 -5.49 -0.70
N ASP A 19 10.46 -4.74 0.37
CA ASP A 19 11.35 -5.17 1.46
C ASP A 19 10.79 -6.40 2.21
N TYR A 20 9.47 -6.49 2.38
CA TYR A 20 8.83 -7.67 2.97
C TYR A 20 9.01 -8.91 2.09
N LEU A 21 8.83 -8.78 0.78
CA LEU A 21 8.93 -9.91 -0.16
C LEU A 21 10.37 -10.38 -0.35
N ASP A 22 11.33 -9.46 -0.38
CA ASP A 22 12.77 -9.79 -0.48
C ASP A 22 13.25 -10.69 0.66
N LYS A 23 12.62 -10.56 1.83
CA LYS A 23 12.91 -11.36 3.03
C LYS A 23 12.21 -12.72 3.07
N GLN A 24 11.37 -13.06 2.09
CA GLN A 24 10.69 -14.36 2.06
C GLN A 24 11.58 -15.46 1.49
N PRO A 25 11.46 -16.71 1.96
CA PRO A 25 12.29 -17.83 1.48
C PRO A 25 12.24 -18.09 -0.04
N GLU A 26 11.17 -17.68 -0.70
CA GLU A 26 10.95 -17.90 -2.14
C GLU A 26 10.93 -16.59 -2.94
N SER A 27 11.59 -15.54 -2.46
CA SER A 27 11.55 -14.19 -3.02
C SER A 27 11.84 -14.14 -4.53
N GLU A 28 12.87 -14.85 -5.01
CA GLU A 28 13.21 -14.93 -6.44
C GLU A 28 12.03 -15.42 -7.29
N SER A 29 11.31 -16.44 -6.82
CA SER A 29 10.14 -16.96 -7.51
C SER A 29 8.97 -15.98 -7.44
N MET A 30 8.73 -15.36 -6.28
CA MET A 30 7.67 -14.36 -6.10
C MET A 30 7.86 -13.16 -7.03
N PHE A 31 9.09 -12.68 -7.20
CA PHE A 31 9.42 -11.62 -8.15
C PHE A 31 9.31 -12.08 -9.61
N THR A 32 9.66 -13.33 -9.90
CA THR A 32 9.54 -13.91 -11.25
C THR A 32 8.08 -14.02 -11.69
N PHE A 33 7.20 -14.47 -10.79
CA PHE A 33 5.76 -14.63 -11.03
C PHE A 33 4.95 -13.38 -10.74
N ALA A 34 5.60 -12.27 -10.38
CA ALA A 34 4.92 -11.01 -10.10
C ALA A 34 4.16 -10.51 -11.35
N GLY A 35 2.83 -10.55 -11.24
CA GLY A 35 1.91 -10.06 -12.28
C GLY A 35 1.95 -8.54 -12.45
N GLY A 36 1.26 -8.05 -13.49
CA GLY A 36 1.26 -6.62 -13.87
C GLY A 36 0.91 -5.67 -12.72
N GLY A 37 -0.09 -6.02 -11.90
CA GLY A 37 -0.51 -5.18 -10.77
C GLY A 37 0.56 -5.01 -9.68
N PHE A 38 1.40 -6.03 -9.45
CA PHE A 38 2.54 -5.89 -8.55
C PHE A 38 3.56 -4.93 -9.14
N ARG A 39 3.95 -5.13 -10.42
CA ARG A 39 4.95 -4.29 -11.10
C ARG A 39 4.51 -2.83 -11.13
N ASP A 40 3.24 -2.56 -11.39
CA ASP A 40 2.70 -1.19 -11.43
C ASP A 40 2.71 -0.52 -10.06
N PHE A 41 2.35 -1.26 -9.00
CA PHE A 41 2.32 -0.75 -7.64
C PHE A 41 3.74 -0.51 -7.09
N THR A 42 4.67 -1.43 -7.35
CA THR A 42 6.04 -1.35 -6.83
C THR A 42 6.99 -0.55 -7.69
N ARG A 43 6.59 -0.13 -8.91
CA ARG A 43 7.38 0.77 -9.78
C ARG A 43 7.90 2.00 -9.03
N ILE A 44 7.11 2.55 -8.11
CA ILE A 44 7.49 3.74 -7.34
C ILE A 44 8.54 3.49 -6.25
N ALA A 45 8.72 2.23 -5.81
CA ALA A 45 9.80 1.83 -4.90
C ALA A 45 11.19 1.89 -5.55
N ALA A 46 11.27 2.00 -6.89
CA ALA A 46 12.53 2.24 -7.60
C ALA A 46 13.03 3.70 -7.51
N SER A 47 12.32 4.56 -6.79
CA SER A 47 12.71 5.96 -6.59
C SER A 47 13.96 6.10 -5.71
N ASP A 48 14.59 7.29 -5.70
CA ASP A 48 15.79 7.54 -4.88
C ASP A 48 15.46 7.45 -3.37
N PRO A 49 16.12 6.55 -2.61
CA PRO A 49 15.83 6.34 -1.20
C PRO A 49 16.28 7.49 -0.29
N ARG A 50 17.32 8.25 -0.67
CA ARG A 50 17.77 9.43 0.08
C ARG A 50 16.74 10.54 -0.04
N MET A 51 16.21 10.78 -1.24
CA MET A 51 15.14 11.75 -1.45
C MET A 51 13.88 11.36 -0.67
N TRP A 52 13.45 10.11 -0.74
CA TRP A 52 12.25 9.65 -0.04
C TRP A 52 12.40 9.60 1.48
N ARG A 53 13.60 9.41 2.00
CA ARG A 53 13.91 9.64 3.42
C ARG A 53 13.62 11.08 3.81
N GLU A 54 14.18 12.06 3.09
CA GLU A 54 13.98 13.48 3.41
C GLU A 54 12.50 13.86 3.32
N ILE A 55 11.79 13.44 2.26
CA ILE A 55 10.35 13.68 2.10
C ILE A 55 9.54 13.07 3.26
N SER A 56 9.88 11.86 3.68
CA SER A 56 9.19 11.16 4.76
C SER A 56 9.40 11.85 6.10
N LEU A 57 10.63 12.26 6.40
CA LEU A 57 10.97 12.98 7.64
C LEU A 57 10.34 14.38 7.68
N ALA A 58 10.37 15.10 6.55
CA ALA A 58 9.77 16.43 6.44
C ALA A 58 8.23 16.41 6.63
N ASN A 59 7.55 15.30 6.32
CA ASN A 59 6.10 15.15 6.48
C ASN A 59 5.73 14.06 7.51
N ARG A 60 6.59 13.83 8.51
CA ARG A 60 6.50 12.70 9.44
C ARG A 60 5.14 12.54 10.12
N GLU A 61 4.59 13.62 10.68
CA GLU A 61 3.35 13.54 11.46
C GLU A 61 2.16 13.11 10.61
N ALA A 62 1.98 13.74 9.45
CA ALA A 62 0.91 13.39 8.51
C ALA A 62 1.09 11.96 7.96
N LEU A 63 2.34 11.55 7.70
CA LEU A 63 2.66 10.21 7.23
C LEU A 63 2.38 9.14 8.28
N LEU A 64 2.70 9.40 9.56
CA LEU A 64 2.36 8.51 10.67
C LEU A 64 0.85 8.33 10.82
N GLY A 65 0.08 9.43 10.78
CA GLY A 65 -1.38 9.35 10.80
C GLY A 65 -1.95 8.54 9.65
N ALA A 66 -1.38 8.72 8.45
CA ALA A 66 -1.77 7.96 7.26
C ALA A 66 -1.42 6.45 7.37
N LEU A 67 -0.23 6.12 7.89
CA LEU A 67 0.22 4.75 8.11
C LEU A 67 -0.64 4.03 9.14
N HIS A 68 -0.94 4.66 10.28
CA HIS A 68 -1.83 4.07 11.29
C HIS A 68 -3.23 3.81 10.72
N GLY A 69 -3.78 4.76 9.95
CA GLY A 69 -5.05 4.57 9.27
C GLY A 69 -5.04 3.39 8.29
N TYR A 70 -3.95 3.25 7.53
CA TYR A 70 -3.79 2.12 6.61
C TYR A 70 -3.62 0.79 7.33
N GLN A 71 -2.86 0.74 8.43
CA GLN A 71 -2.71 -0.45 9.27
C GLN A 71 -4.06 -0.92 9.83
N ASN A 72 -4.90 0.00 10.31
CA ASN A 72 -6.25 -0.34 10.74
C ASN A 72 -7.07 -0.94 9.59
N GLN A 73 -6.96 -0.39 8.38
CA GLN A 73 -7.66 -0.92 7.21
C GLN A 73 -7.16 -2.31 6.80
N LEU A 74 -5.86 -2.59 6.93
CA LEU A 74 -5.29 -3.92 6.73
C LEU A 74 -5.78 -4.90 7.79
N GLN A 75 -5.83 -4.49 9.05
CA GLN A 75 -6.31 -5.36 10.14
C GLN A 75 -7.75 -5.83 9.88
N LEU A 76 -8.63 -4.95 9.38
CA LEU A 76 -9.99 -5.35 8.99
C LEU A 76 -10.00 -6.47 7.92
N MET A 77 -9.04 -6.46 7.00
CA MET A 77 -8.92 -7.53 5.99
C MET A 77 -8.39 -8.81 6.61
N VAL A 78 -7.39 -8.71 7.51
CA VAL A 78 -6.86 -9.86 8.27
C VAL A 78 -7.97 -10.52 9.07
N ASP A 79 -8.72 -9.75 9.86
CA ASP A 79 -9.82 -10.27 10.69
C ASP A 79 -10.89 -10.99 9.85
N ALA A 80 -11.22 -10.44 8.66
CA ALA A 80 -12.19 -11.05 7.76
C ALA A 80 -11.66 -12.38 7.18
N LEU A 81 -10.38 -12.43 6.82
CA LEU A 81 -9.73 -13.66 6.34
C LEU A 81 -9.66 -14.74 7.44
N GLU A 82 -9.25 -14.38 8.65
CA GLU A 82 -9.19 -15.29 9.80
C GLU A 82 -10.55 -15.90 10.13
N LYS A 83 -11.63 -15.12 9.96
CA LYS A 83 -13.01 -15.56 10.19
C LYS A 83 -13.66 -16.23 8.98
N SER A 84 -12.96 -16.29 7.84
CA SER A 84 -13.53 -16.72 6.55
C SER A 84 -14.81 -15.92 6.17
N ASP A 85 -14.85 -14.64 6.54
CA ASP A 85 -15.98 -13.74 6.32
C ASP A 85 -15.90 -13.11 4.91
N GLY A 86 -16.43 -13.84 3.92
CA GLY A 86 -16.46 -13.40 2.53
C GLY A 86 -17.28 -12.12 2.31
N ASP A 87 -18.37 -11.94 3.03
CA ASP A 87 -19.25 -10.78 2.90
C ASP A 87 -18.54 -9.50 3.37
N ALA A 88 -17.77 -9.58 4.47
CA ALA A 88 -16.97 -8.45 4.95
C ALA A 88 -15.87 -8.05 3.94
N LEU A 89 -15.23 -9.03 3.30
CA LEU A 89 -14.25 -8.78 2.24
C LEU A 89 -14.89 -8.13 1.02
N GLU A 90 -16.00 -8.68 0.52
CA GLU A 90 -16.72 -8.13 -0.64
C GLU A 90 -17.20 -6.70 -0.38
N ALA A 91 -17.73 -6.44 0.83
CA ALA A 91 -18.15 -5.10 1.22
C ALA A 91 -16.96 -4.12 1.23
N SER A 92 -15.79 -4.55 1.72
CA SER A 92 -14.57 -3.74 1.73
C SER A 92 -14.09 -3.42 0.31
N PHE A 93 -13.99 -4.44 -0.55
CA PHE A 93 -13.57 -4.29 -1.94
C PHE A 93 -14.54 -3.41 -2.74
N SER A 94 -15.85 -3.58 -2.53
CA SER A 94 -16.89 -2.79 -3.20
C SER A 94 -16.80 -1.30 -2.82
N ARG A 95 -16.56 -0.99 -1.55
CA ARG A 95 -16.34 0.39 -1.10
C ARG A 95 -15.09 0.99 -1.75
N ALA A 96 -13.98 0.25 -1.78
CA ALA A 96 -12.74 0.70 -2.42
C ALA A 96 -12.91 0.93 -3.93
N LYS A 97 -13.58 0.00 -4.63
CA LYS A 97 -13.90 0.13 -6.06
C LYS A 97 -14.76 1.36 -6.33
N LYS A 98 -15.84 1.57 -5.57
CA LYS A 98 -16.72 2.74 -5.74
C LYS A 98 -15.97 4.05 -5.56
N ALA A 99 -15.09 4.13 -4.56
CA ALA A 99 -14.27 5.32 -4.32
C ALA A 99 -13.29 5.57 -5.48
N ARG A 100 -12.68 4.51 -6.04
CA ARG A 100 -11.79 4.59 -7.20
C ARG A 100 -12.53 5.00 -8.47
N ASP A 101 -13.69 4.42 -8.75
CA ASP A 101 -14.46 4.73 -9.97
C ASP A 101 -15.01 6.17 -9.94
N ALA A 102 -15.27 6.71 -8.74
CA ALA A 102 -15.66 8.11 -8.56
C ALA A 102 -14.49 9.09 -8.73
N PHE A 103 -13.24 8.63 -8.68
CA PHE A 103 -12.07 9.47 -8.90
C PHE A 103 -11.95 9.84 -10.38
N LYS A 104 -12.21 11.11 -10.70
CA LYS A 104 -11.93 11.69 -12.01
C LYS A 104 -10.58 12.41 -11.94
N PRO A 105 -9.57 11.99 -12.73
CA PRO A 105 -8.35 12.77 -12.87
C PRO A 105 -8.73 14.17 -13.40
N GLY A 106 -8.18 15.20 -12.78
CA GLY A 106 -8.28 16.58 -13.29
C GLY A 106 -7.44 16.79 -14.54
#